data_AF-A0A9C8DG94-F1
#
_entry.id   AF-A0A9C8DG94-F1
#
_cell.length_a   1.000
_cell.length_b   1.000
_cell.length_c   1.000
_cell.angle_alpha   90.00
_cell.angle_beta   90.00
_cell.angle_gamma   90.00
#
_symmetry.space_group_name_H-M   'P 1'
#
loop_
_entity.id
_entity.type
_entity.pdbx_description
1 polymer ?
#
loop_
_entity_poly.entity_id
_entity_poly.type
_entity_poly.pdbx_seq_one_letter_code
_entity_poly.pdbx_strand_id
1 'polypeptide(L)'
;MLDASVIITAHEIDVWNALLREVDVAVTSIIAHDESLFFSKEAERVTAPINIAALIKQGAIPELSASVSDIKRVRTVFDEELNMGLHDGEVEAIAILYADQSDSLLFCTSDKVAVRVLAMLGLSDSGVSFEEVLKTSGLSKPLPHEYCTEYFDRYIAQGQTARIQGKGVPYD
;
A
#
# COMPACT_ATOMS: atom_id res chain seq x y z
N MET A 1 -4.29 2.81 5.07
CA MET A 1 -3.78 3.46 3.86
C MET A 1 -3.73 2.44 2.73
N LEU A 2 -4.36 2.74 1.60
CA LEU A 2 -4.43 1.81 0.47
C LEU A 2 -3.48 2.22 -0.65
N ASP A 3 -2.83 1.22 -1.24
CA ASP A 3 -2.12 1.33 -2.50
C ASP A 3 -3.10 1.43 -3.70
N ALA A 4 -2.63 1.99 -4.82
CA ALA A 4 -3.43 2.14 -6.04
C ALA A 4 -3.93 0.79 -6.57
N SER A 5 -3.09 -0.25 -6.52
CA SER A 5 -3.44 -1.62 -6.89
C SER A 5 -4.66 -2.14 -6.11
N VAL A 6 -4.66 -1.94 -4.79
CA VAL A 6 -5.75 -2.36 -3.89
C VAL A 6 -7.03 -1.58 -4.18
N ILE A 7 -6.93 -0.27 -4.43
CA ILE A 7 -8.07 0.56 -4.82
C ILE A 7 -8.69 0.02 -6.12
N ILE A 8 -7.88 -0.21 -7.15
CA ILE A 8 -8.36 -0.74 -8.45
C ILE A 8 -9.05 -2.08 -8.24
N THR A 9 -8.41 -3.03 -7.54
CA THR A 9 -9.01 -4.35 -7.31
C THR A 9 -10.28 -4.26 -6.48
N ALA A 10 -10.37 -3.39 -5.47
CA ALA A 10 -11.60 -3.17 -4.71
C ALA A 10 -12.78 -2.71 -5.59
N HIS A 11 -12.51 -1.92 -6.64
CA HIS A 11 -13.49 -1.56 -7.65
C HIS A 11 -13.84 -2.75 -8.56
N GLU A 12 -12.85 -3.51 -9.03
CA GLU A 12 -13.05 -4.66 -9.93
C GLU A 12 -13.91 -5.77 -9.31
N ILE A 13 -13.83 -5.97 -7.98
CA ILE A 13 -14.62 -6.99 -7.26
C ILE A 13 -15.92 -6.44 -6.63
N ASP A 14 -16.24 -5.17 -6.91
CA ASP A 14 -17.43 -4.45 -6.42
C ASP A 14 -17.55 -4.44 -4.90
N VAL A 15 -16.46 -4.09 -4.20
CA VAL A 15 -16.43 -3.92 -2.74
C VAL A 15 -16.08 -2.52 -2.29
N TRP A 16 -15.57 -1.65 -3.15
CA TRP A 16 -15.10 -0.30 -2.80
C TRP A 16 -16.08 0.48 -1.90
N ASN A 17 -17.34 0.60 -2.32
CA ASN A 17 -18.34 1.34 -1.55
C ASN A 17 -18.66 0.70 -0.20
N ALA A 18 -18.61 -0.64 -0.11
CA ALA A 18 -18.80 -1.34 1.15
C ALA A 18 -17.59 -1.14 2.06
N LEU A 19 -16.38 -1.26 1.51
CA LEU A 19 -15.14 -1.02 2.20
C LEU A 19 -15.11 0.36 2.86
N LEU A 20 -15.45 1.43 2.13
CA LEU A 20 -15.51 2.80 2.66
C LEU A 20 -16.52 3.00 3.82
N ARG A 21 -17.46 2.08 4.03
CA ARG A 21 -18.39 2.14 5.17
C ARG A 21 -17.90 1.39 6.39
N GLU A 22 -17.06 0.38 6.19
CA GLU A 22 -16.62 -0.53 7.26
C GLU A 22 -15.22 -0.18 7.79
N VAL A 23 -14.39 0.52 7.01
CA VAL A 23 -13.02 0.89 7.43
C VAL A 23 -12.68 2.34 7.11
N ASP A 24 -11.84 2.93 7.96
CA ASP A 24 -11.23 4.23 7.74
C ASP A 24 -10.14 4.14 6.66
N VAL A 25 -10.47 4.56 5.45
CA VAL A 25 -9.54 4.55 4.30
C VAL A 25 -8.81 5.88 4.20
N ALA A 26 -7.49 5.81 4.05
CA ALA A 26 -6.63 6.93 3.68
C ALA A 26 -5.81 6.57 2.43
N VAL A 27 -5.34 7.59 1.71
CA VAL A 27 -4.44 7.43 0.55
C VAL A 27 -3.26 8.38 0.67
N THR A 28 -2.15 8.05 0.01
CA THR A 28 -0.99 8.96 -0.08
C THR A 28 -1.27 10.09 -1.07
N SER A 29 -0.52 11.19 -0.97
CA SER A 29 -0.64 12.32 -1.90
C SER A 29 -0.32 11.90 -3.33
N ILE A 30 0.72 11.07 -3.53
CA ILE A 30 1.09 10.57 -4.85
C ILE A 30 -0.04 9.75 -5.47
N ILE A 31 -0.73 8.89 -4.69
CA ILE A 31 -1.90 8.13 -5.16
C ILE A 31 -3.10 9.06 -5.40
N ALA A 32 -3.31 10.07 -4.55
CA ALA A 32 -4.39 11.03 -4.70
C ALA A 32 -4.35 11.80 -6.02
N HIS A 33 -3.14 12.04 -6.53
CA HIS A 33 -2.88 12.75 -7.80
C HIS A 33 -2.46 11.81 -8.93
N ASP A 34 -2.56 10.49 -8.75
CA ASP A 34 -2.24 9.51 -9.80
C ASP A 34 -3.37 9.45 -10.86
N GLU A 35 -3.03 9.86 -12.08
CA GLU A 35 -3.93 9.85 -13.22
C GLU A 35 -4.39 8.43 -13.60
N SER A 36 -3.62 7.38 -13.27
CA SER A 36 -3.94 5.98 -13.61
C SER A 36 -5.30 5.54 -13.05
N LEU A 37 -5.67 6.03 -11.87
CA LEU A 37 -6.95 5.75 -11.23
C LEU A 37 -8.13 6.39 -11.96
N PHE A 38 -7.91 7.54 -12.61
CA PHE A 38 -8.94 8.19 -13.42
C PHE A 38 -9.18 7.45 -14.75
N PHE A 39 -8.17 6.78 -15.29
CA PHE A 39 -8.20 6.16 -16.61
C PHE A 39 -8.35 4.62 -16.59
N SER A 40 -8.53 4.00 -15.43
CA SER A 40 -8.57 2.53 -15.25
C SER A 40 -9.71 1.79 -15.99
N LYS A 41 -10.40 2.44 -16.94
CA LYS A 41 -11.29 1.80 -17.93
C LYS A 41 -10.65 0.66 -18.72
N GLU A 42 -9.31 0.59 -18.78
CA GLU A 42 -8.59 -0.51 -19.44
C GLU A 42 -8.71 -1.84 -18.69
N ALA A 43 -8.97 -1.82 -17.39
CA ALA A 43 -9.48 -2.99 -16.70
C ALA A 43 -10.95 -3.15 -17.11
N GLU A 44 -11.25 -4.09 -18.00
CA GLU A 44 -12.60 -4.35 -18.56
C GLU A 44 -13.72 -4.49 -17.50
N ARG A 45 -13.35 -4.64 -16.22
CA ARG A 45 -14.23 -4.82 -15.07
C ARG A 45 -14.54 -3.53 -14.30
N VAL A 46 -13.79 -2.44 -14.51
CA VAL A 46 -14.05 -1.17 -13.84
C VAL A 46 -15.06 -0.37 -14.67
N THR A 47 -16.31 -0.31 -14.20
CA THR A 47 -17.44 0.26 -14.94
C THR A 47 -17.47 1.80 -14.92
N ALA A 48 -16.70 2.45 -14.05
CA ALA A 48 -16.62 3.90 -13.94
C ALA A 48 -15.22 4.37 -13.49
N PRO A 49 -14.73 5.54 -13.93
CA PRO A 49 -13.48 6.14 -13.45
C PRO A 49 -13.40 6.20 -11.91
N ILE A 50 -12.25 5.85 -11.36
CA ILE A 50 -12.00 5.94 -9.92
C ILE A 50 -11.53 7.37 -9.62
N ASN A 51 -12.41 8.19 -9.04
CA ASN A 51 -12.11 9.60 -8.77
C ASN A 51 -11.76 9.81 -7.29
N ILE A 52 -10.52 9.46 -6.93
CA ILE A 52 -9.99 9.63 -5.56
C ILE A 52 -9.98 11.10 -5.14
N ALA A 53 -9.57 12.01 -6.02
CA ALA A 53 -9.55 13.45 -5.73
C ALA A 53 -10.94 14.00 -5.35
N ALA A 54 -12.01 13.50 -5.98
CA ALA A 54 -13.37 13.89 -5.62
C ALA A 54 -13.76 13.40 -4.21
N LEU A 55 -13.35 12.19 -3.82
CA LEU A 55 -13.61 11.65 -2.48
C LEU A 55 -12.86 12.45 -1.41
N ILE A 56 -11.61 12.83 -1.67
CA ILE A 56 -10.82 13.70 -0.79
C ILE A 56 -11.48 15.08 -0.65
N LYS A 57 -11.87 15.71 -1.77
CA LYS A 57 -12.53 17.02 -1.76
C LYS A 57 -13.86 17.02 -0.99
N GLN A 58 -14.56 15.89 -0.98
CA GLN A 58 -15.80 15.69 -0.22
C GLN A 58 -15.55 15.36 1.27
N GLY A 59 -14.29 15.15 1.67
CA GLY A 59 -13.92 14.75 3.02
C GLY A 59 -14.24 13.28 3.34
N ALA A 60 -14.46 12.45 2.32
CA ALA A 60 -14.81 11.04 2.50
C ALA A 60 -13.60 10.17 2.86
N ILE A 61 -12.41 10.54 2.39
CA ILE A 61 -11.14 9.90 2.74
C ILE A 61 -10.06 10.98 2.93
N PRO A 62 -9.19 10.90 3.95
CA PRO A 62 -8.05 11.79 4.08
C PRO A 62 -6.93 11.47 3.07
N GLU A 63 -6.28 12.55 2.61
CA GLU A 63 -4.99 12.52 1.92
C GLU A 63 -3.87 12.66 2.95
N LEU A 64 -2.87 11.77 2.89
CA LEU A 64 -1.68 11.80 3.74
C LEU A 64 -0.44 12.05 2.88
N SER A 65 0.53 12.79 3.41
CA SER A 65 1.76 13.10 2.67
C SER A 65 2.99 12.91 3.55
N ALA A 66 4.04 12.31 2.98
CA ALA A 66 5.35 12.30 3.63
C ALA A 66 6.12 13.60 3.33
N SER A 67 7.04 13.98 4.22
CA SER A 67 8.02 15.02 3.88
C SER A 67 9.03 14.49 2.85
N VAL A 68 9.59 15.38 2.01
CA VAL A 68 10.68 15.02 1.09
C VAL A 68 11.88 14.41 1.84
N SER A 69 12.15 14.88 3.07
CA SER A 69 13.17 14.30 3.93
C SER A 69 12.88 12.86 4.34
N ASP A 70 11.61 12.53 4.64
CA ASP A 70 11.22 11.17 5.01
C ASP A 70 11.27 10.22 3.82
N ILE A 71 10.80 10.67 2.65
CA ILE A 71 10.92 9.92 1.39
C ILE A 71 12.40 9.62 1.10
N LYS A 72 13.26 10.64 1.21
CA LYS A 72 14.70 10.47 0.99
C LYS A 72 15.29 9.49 2.00
N ARG A 73 14.90 9.58 3.27
CA ARG A 73 15.37 8.68 4.33
C ARG A 73 15.07 7.23 3.99
N VAL A 74 13.85 6.90 3.56
CA VAL A 74 13.49 5.54 3.11
C VAL A 74 14.37 5.11 1.94
N ARG A 75 14.50 5.94 0.90
CA ARG A 75 15.31 5.60 -0.29
C ARG A 75 16.79 5.39 0.02
N THR A 76 17.34 6.07 1.02
CA THR A 76 18.76 5.89 1.41
C THR A 76 19.06 4.61 2.19
N VAL A 77 18.03 3.92 2.71
CA VAL A 77 18.23 2.67 3.48
C VAL A 77 18.57 1.49 2.57
N PHE A 78 18.06 1.50 1.34
CA PHE A 78 18.12 0.34 0.45
C PHE A 78 19.10 0.55 -0.70
N ASP A 79 19.57 -0.56 -1.26
CA ASP A 79 20.36 -0.54 -2.49
C ASP A 79 19.54 -0.06 -3.71
N GLU A 80 20.21 0.11 -4.84
CA GLU A 80 19.59 0.58 -6.09
C GLU A 80 18.54 -0.40 -6.62
N GLU A 81 18.78 -1.72 -6.48
CA GLU A 81 17.85 -2.76 -6.97
C GLU A 81 16.50 -2.69 -6.26
N LEU A 82 16.49 -2.61 -4.93
CA LEU A 82 15.26 -2.45 -4.16
C LEU A 82 14.60 -1.09 -4.40
N ASN A 83 15.38 -0.02 -4.54
CA ASN A 83 14.84 1.31 -4.83
C ASN A 83 14.15 1.39 -6.20
N MET A 84 14.69 0.71 -7.21
CA MET A 84 14.06 0.63 -8.54
C MET A 84 12.78 -0.21 -8.53
N GLY A 85 12.66 -1.15 -7.60
CA GLY A 85 11.46 -1.96 -7.43
C GLY A 85 10.35 -1.30 -6.63
N LEU A 86 10.59 -0.14 -6.00
CA LEU A 86 9.60 0.61 -5.21
C LEU A 86 9.03 1.76 -6.03
N HIS A 87 7.71 1.74 -6.24
CA HIS A 87 7.02 2.86 -6.86
C HIS A 87 6.89 4.05 -5.90
N ASP A 88 6.71 5.25 -6.45
CA ASP A 88 6.69 6.48 -5.65
C ASP A 88 5.55 6.50 -4.61
N GLY A 89 4.37 5.98 -4.94
CA GLY A 89 3.25 5.85 -4.00
C GLY A 89 3.55 4.92 -2.82
N GLU A 90 4.26 3.81 -3.08
CA GLU A 90 4.68 2.86 -2.06
C GLU A 90 5.76 3.47 -1.15
N VAL A 91 6.73 4.19 -1.73
CA VAL A 91 7.76 4.87 -0.95
C VAL A 91 7.15 5.94 -0.04
N GLU A 92 6.20 6.73 -0.53
CA GLU A 92 5.51 7.71 0.30
C GLU A 92 4.73 7.04 1.44
N ALA A 93 4.01 5.96 1.14
CA ALA A 93 3.28 5.20 2.15
C ALA A 93 4.20 4.68 3.25
N ILE A 94 5.32 4.07 2.87
CA ILE A 94 6.34 3.56 3.79
C ILE A 94 7.00 4.71 4.56
N ALA A 95 7.26 5.85 3.91
CA ALA A 95 7.83 7.02 4.57
C ALA A 95 6.90 7.61 5.64
N ILE A 96 5.58 7.63 5.38
CA ILE A 96 4.58 8.02 6.39
C ILE A 96 4.67 7.10 7.60
N LEU A 97 4.59 5.77 7.40
CA LEU A 97 4.70 4.80 8.51
C LEU A 97 6.04 4.84 9.24
N TYR A 98 7.12 5.15 8.53
CA TYR A 98 8.45 5.22 9.11
C TYR A 98 8.71 6.53 9.89
N ALA A 99 7.93 7.57 9.62
CA ALA A 99 7.95 8.83 10.35
C ALA A 99 6.93 8.84 11.51
N ASP A 100 5.75 8.28 11.26
CA ASP A 100 4.63 8.18 12.19
C ASP A 100 4.63 6.78 12.83
N GLN A 101 5.16 6.67 14.05
CA GLN A 101 5.13 5.42 14.84
C GLN A 101 3.76 5.16 15.47
N SER A 102 2.68 5.59 14.80
CA SER A 102 1.32 5.32 15.25
C SER A 102 0.95 3.87 14.92
N ASP A 103 0.64 3.09 15.95
CA ASP A 103 0.23 1.69 15.82
C ASP A 103 -1.12 1.51 15.10
N SER A 104 -1.86 2.60 14.82
CA SER A 104 -3.20 2.52 14.23
C SER A 104 -3.22 2.56 12.70
N LEU A 105 -2.15 3.00 12.04
CA LEU A 105 -2.12 3.16 10.59
C LEU A 105 -1.52 1.91 9.92
N LEU A 106 -2.34 1.20 9.14
CA LEU A 106 -1.89 0.05 8.36
C LEU A 106 -1.74 0.41 6.88
N PHE A 107 -0.73 -0.12 6.22
CA PHE A 107 -0.53 -0.04 4.78
C PHE A 107 -0.93 -1.34 4.09
N CYS A 108 -1.82 -1.22 3.10
CA CYS A 108 -2.31 -2.34 2.32
C CYS A 108 -1.84 -2.22 0.87
N THR A 109 -1.05 -3.20 0.42
CA THR A 109 -0.52 -3.32 -0.94
C THR A 109 -0.37 -4.79 -1.33
N SER A 110 -0.40 -5.07 -2.64
CA SER A 110 -0.02 -6.37 -3.20
C SER A 110 1.41 -6.39 -3.75
N ASP A 111 2.14 -5.27 -3.71
CA ASP A 111 3.50 -5.22 -4.25
C ASP A 111 4.50 -5.94 -3.33
N LYS A 112 5.14 -6.98 -3.86
CA LYS A 112 6.09 -7.81 -3.11
C LYS A 112 7.32 -7.05 -2.64
N VAL A 113 7.79 -6.04 -3.38
CA VAL A 113 8.97 -5.26 -3.01
C VAL A 113 8.59 -4.34 -1.84
N ALA A 114 7.45 -3.66 -1.94
CA ALA A 114 6.92 -2.83 -0.86
C ALA A 114 6.69 -3.63 0.44
N VAL A 115 6.07 -4.83 0.37
CA VAL A 115 5.85 -5.70 1.53
C VAL A 115 7.19 -6.15 2.16
N ARG A 116 8.16 -6.56 1.33
CA ARG A 116 9.50 -6.94 1.82
C ARG A 116 10.19 -5.77 2.51
N VAL A 117 10.16 -4.58 1.91
CA VAL A 117 10.81 -3.38 2.42
C VAL A 117 10.20 -2.94 3.75
N LEU A 118 8.87 -2.98 3.87
CA LEU A 118 8.15 -2.72 5.12
C LEU A 118 8.67 -3.62 6.25
N ALA A 119 8.81 -4.92 6.00
CA ALA A 119 9.40 -5.85 6.95
C ALA A 119 10.91 -5.60 7.22
N MET A 120 11.68 -5.20 6.20
CA MET A 120 13.10 -4.86 6.37
C MET A 120 13.31 -3.65 7.27
N LEU A 121 12.40 -2.66 7.23
CA LEU A 121 12.40 -1.51 8.15
C LEU A 121 11.93 -1.86 9.56
N GLY A 122 11.43 -3.08 9.78
CA GLY A 122 10.84 -3.49 11.05
C GLY A 122 9.42 -3.00 11.26
N LEU A 123 8.72 -2.65 10.19
CA LEU A 123 7.35 -2.18 10.20
C LEU A 123 6.35 -3.29 9.84
N SER A 124 6.69 -4.56 10.10
CA SER A 124 5.83 -5.71 9.75
C SER A 124 4.40 -5.58 10.26
N ASP A 125 4.23 -5.04 11.47
CA ASP A 125 2.92 -4.86 12.11
C ASP A 125 2.14 -3.66 11.53
N SER A 126 2.78 -2.81 10.73
CA SER A 126 2.16 -1.68 10.04
C SER A 126 1.67 -2.04 8.63
N GLY A 127 1.75 -3.31 8.24
CA GLY A 127 1.28 -3.79 6.94
C GLY A 127 0.11 -4.76 7.08
N VAL A 128 -0.77 -4.81 6.08
CA VAL A 128 -1.93 -5.71 6.08
C VAL A 128 -2.26 -6.18 4.65
N SER A 129 -2.62 -7.45 4.51
CA SER A 129 -3.11 -8.00 3.24
C SER A 129 -4.51 -7.48 2.92
N PHE A 130 -4.88 -7.41 1.64
CA PHE A 130 -6.23 -6.98 1.27
C PHE A 130 -7.28 -8.01 1.69
N GLU A 131 -6.94 -9.30 1.66
CA GLU A 131 -7.79 -10.36 2.20
C GLU A 131 -8.14 -10.14 3.68
N GLU A 132 -7.16 -9.79 4.53
CA GLU A 132 -7.42 -9.56 5.95
C GLU A 132 -8.27 -8.29 6.15
N VAL A 133 -8.04 -7.24 5.34
CA VAL A 133 -8.91 -6.05 5.33
C VAL A 133 -10.35 -6.43 5.01
N LEU A 134 -10.60 -7.20 3.94
CA LEU A 134 -11.97 -7.62 3.60
C LEU A 134 -12.59 -8.45 4.72
N LYS A 135 -11.86 -9.45 5.21
CA LYS A 135 -12.33 -10.37 6.25
C LYS A 135 -12.70 -9.64 7.54
N THR A 136 -11.86 -8.72 8.01
CA THR A 136 -12.13 -7.92 9.21
C THR A 136 -13.27 -6.91 9.02
N SER A 137 -13.52 -6.49 7.78
CA SER A 137 -14.66 -5.65 7.38
C SER A 137 -15.97 -6.44 7.18
N GLY A 138 -15.97 -7.76 7.42
CA GLY A 138 -17.14 -8.62 7.15
C GLY A 138 -17.44 -8.81 5.66
N LEU A 139 -16.49 -8.48 4.78
CA LEU A 139 -16.57 -8.65 3.33
C LEU A 139 -15.87 -9.93 2.91
N SER A 140 -16.40 -10.59 1.88
CA SER A 140 -15.80 -11.80 1.32
C SER A 140 -16.01 -11.83 -0.19
N LYS A 141 -14.91 -11.86 -0.93
CA LYS A 141 -14.86 -12.01 -2.39
C LYS A 141 -13.64 -12.85 -2.78
N PRO A 142 -13.71 -13.57 -3.91
CA PRO A 142 -12.51 -14.17 -4.49
C PRO A 142 -11.48 -13.08 -4.81
N LEU A 143 -10.24 -13.31 -4.39
CA LEU A 143 -9.11 -12.41 -4.64
C LEU A 143 -8.05 -13.12 -5.48
N PRO A 144 -7.32 -12.39 -6.36
CA PRO A 144 -6.07 -12.87 -6.91
C PRO A 144 -5.06 -13.18 -5.80
N HIS A 145 -4.16 -14.13 -6.06
CA HIS A 145 -3.25 -14.67 -5.05
C HIS A 145 -2.34 -13.59 -4.42
N GLU A 146 -1.95 -12.56 -5.16
CA GLU A 146 -1.14 -11.43 -4.70
C GLU A 146 -1.84 -10.54 -3.64
N TYR A 147 -3.16 -10.65 -3.49
CA TYR A 147 -3.94 -9.94 -2.47
C TYR A 147 -4.24 -10.81 -1.23
N CYS A 148 -3.90 -12.11 -1.28
CA CYS A 148 -4.12 -13.04 -0.18
C CYS A 148 -3.07 -12.89 0.93
N THR A 149 -3.46 -13.23 2.16
CA THR A 149 -2.63 -13.18 3.36
C THR A 149 -1.42 -14.09 3.24
N GLU A 150 -1.55 -15.27 2.64
CA GLU A 150 -0.43 -16.20 2.43
C GLU A 150 0.69 -15.57 1.57
N TYR A 151 0.32 -14.81 0.52
CA TYR A 151 1.29 -14.11 -0.32
C TYR A 151 1.99 -13.00 0.48
N PHE A 152 1.20 -12.21 1.20
CA PHE A 152 1.71 -11.13 2.05
C PHE A 152 2.70 -11.66 3.10
N ASP A 153 2.30 -12.66 3.88
CA ASP A 153 3.11 -13.26 4.96
C ASP A 153 4.43 -13.83 4.44
N ARG A 154 4.41 -14.42 3.24
CA ARG A 154 5.62 -14.93 2.58
C ARG A 154 6.65 -13.82 2.36
N TYR A 155 6.21 -12.64 1.92
CA TYR A 155 7.11 -11.51 1.67
C TYR A 155 7.51 -10.77 2.93
N ILE A 156 6.64 -10.73 3.96
CA ILE A 156 7.03 -10.30 5.30
C ILE A 156 8.17 -11.17 5.83
N ALA A 157 8.05 -12.50 5.77
CA ALA A 157 9.08 -13.42 6.25
C ALA A 157 10.41 -13.26 5.49
N GLN A 158 10.36 -13.03 4.17
CA GLN A 158 11.55 -12.73 3.38
C GLN A 158 12.21 -11.42 3.81
N GLY A 159 11.44 -10.35 4.04
CA GLY A 159 11.96 -9.07 4.50
C GLY A 159 12.58 -9.14 5.90
N GLN A 160 11.94 -9.83 6.84
CA GLN A 160 12.48 -10.07 8.18
C GLN A 160 13.80 -10.86 8.12
N THR A 161 13.87 -11.88 7.27
CA THR A 161 15.12 -12.63 7.04
C THR A 161 16.21 -11.74 6.47
N ALA A 162 15.90 -10.91 5.46
CA ALA A 162 16.84 -9.99 4.85
C ALA A 162 17.38 -8.96 5.86
N ARG A 163 16.53 -8.45 6.74
CA ARG A 163 16.91 -7.56 7.85
C ARG A 163 17.97 -8.17 8.75
N ILE A 164 17.78 -9.42 9.16
CA ILE A 164 18.73 -10.15 10.03
C ILE A 164 20.06 -10.40 9.29
N GLN A 165 19.99 -10.65 7.99
CA GLN A 165 21.17 -10.97 7.16
C GLN A 165 21.90 -9.72 6.64
N GLY A 166 21.38 -8.51 6.84
CA GLY A 166 21.93 -7.28 6.25
C GLY A 166 21.92 -7.27 4.73
N LYS A 167 20.98 -7.98 4.09
CA LYS A 167 20.84 -8.01 2.62
C LYS A 167 19.94 -6.89 2.14
N GLY A 168 20.26 -6.27 1.01
CA GLY A 168 19.45 -5.20 0.40
C GLY A 168 19.66 -3.81 1.02
N VAL A 169 20.66 -3.66 1.89
CA VAL A 169 21.17 -2.36 2.35
C VAL A 169 22.49 -2.07 1.62
N PRO A 170 22.85 -0.80 1.38
CA PRO A 170 24.14 -0.45 0.77
C PRO A 170 25.30 -1.09 1.55
N TYR A 171 26.31 -1.59 0.83
CA TYR A 171 27.57 -2.01 1.46
C TYR A 171 28.32 -0.78 1.97
N ASP A 172 28.78 -0.81 3.22
CA ASP A 172 29.73 0.16 3.79
C ASP A 172 31.14 -0.01 3.19
#